data_AF-A0A921BFR7-F1
#
_entry.id   AF-A0A921BFR7-F1
#
_cell.length_a   1.000
_cell.length_b   1.000
_cell.length_c   1.000
_cell.angle_alpha   90.00
_cell.angle_beta   90.00
_cell.angle_gamma   90.00
#
_symmetry.space_group_name_H-M   'P 1'
#
loop_
_entity.id
_entity.type
_entity.pdbx_description
1 polymer ?
#
loop_
_entity_poly.entity_id
_entity_poly.type
_entity_poly.pdbx_seq_one_letter_code
_entity_poly.pdbx_strand_id
1 'polypeptide(L)'
;MASRTIGHDRYDFPRRLVSGFVRGGGRESYAHNSPPHFNRERFEEAHDFIIKAWSDPGPFRWEGKHYHYRYVNPWARPLQQPHPPIWIPSTVSVETVKWTAAHRYPLVLLATKLEPTKEAFQLYHDTAAELGYESGTQNVAYLWKVHVDETEEKAEEVGRKYLSGVSNPFLAGNEGQVNPAIMNLPGHTSRTSRRLSATVFGPAGRFGTNRRPFEDQVADNTIITGTPKTVIPKIREVLEYLRPGSVFFWDGDGAMSHEDQMRSLKLMGEEVLPAVREIGDELGLSSPFEVDPATNQKIAEQATTTAD
;
A
#
# COMPACT_ATOMS: atom_id res chain seq x y z
N MET A 1 -33.40 -39.97 0.70
CA MET A 1 -33.10 -38.86 -0.22
C MET A 1 -31.63 -38.51 -0.05
N ALA A 2 -30.81 -38.82 -1.04
CA ALA A 2 -29.37 -38.56 -1.01
C ALA A 2 -29.11 -37.05 -1.03
N SER A 3 -28.57 -36.52 0.06
CA SER A 3 -28.03 -35.16 0.11
C SER A 3 -26.78 -35.14 -0.77
N ARG A 4 -26.87 -34.49 -1.93
CA ARG A 4 -25.71 -34.26 -2.80
C ARG A 4 -24.77 -33.30 -2.06
N THR A 5 -23.65 -33.84 -1.59
CA THR A 5 -22.48 -33.04 -1.23
C THR A 5 -22.08 -32.24 -2.47
N ILE A 6 -22.35 -30.93 -2.46
CA ILE A 6 -21.85 -30.02 -3.48
C ILE A 6 -20.34 -29.98 -3.29
N GLY A 7 -19.61 -30.64 -4.20
CA GLY A 7 -18.15 -30.62 -4.21
C GLY A 7 -17.65 -29.18 -4.22
N HIS A 8 -16.67 -28.91 -3.37
CA HIS A 8 -15.99 -27.62 -3.25
C HIS A 8 -15.16 -27.24 -4.50
N ASP A 9 -15.13 -28.08 -5.54
CA ASP A 9 -14.28 -27.94 -6.71
C ASP A 9 -14.87 -27.10 -7.85
N ARG A 10 -15.99 -26.38 -7.64
CA ARG A 10 -16.70 -25.67 -8.74
C ARG A 10 -16.45 -24.17 -8.86
N TYR A 11 -15.58 -23.60 -8.03
CA TYR A 11 -15.16 -22.22 -8.18
C TYR A 11 -13.64 -22.15 -8.18
N ASP A 12 -13.06 -22.36 -9.36
CA ASP A 12 -11.64 -22.13 -9.62
C ASP A 12 -11.34 -20.62 -9.75
N PHE A 13 -11.91 -19.82 -8.85
CA PHE A 13 -11.49 -18.43 -8.68
C PHE A 13 -10.21 -18.48 -7.84
N PRO A 14 -9.07 -18.09 -8.42
CA PRO A 14 -7.81 -18.23 -7.73
C PRO A 14 -7.80 -17.32 -6.50
N ARG A 15 -7.29 -17.86 -5.39
CA ARG A 15 -7.12 -17.23 -4.08
C ARG A 15 -6.18 -16.01 -4.16
N ARG A 16 -6.64 -14.91 -4.76
CA ARG A 16 -5.81 -13.76 -5.15
C ARG A 16 -6.16 -12.45 -4.43
N LEU A 17 -7.03 -12.48 -3.43
CA LEU A 17 -7.37 -11.26 -2.70
C LEU A 17 -6.21 -10.87 -1.79
N VAL A 18 -5.79 -9.62 -1.89
CA VAL A 18 -4.90 -8.93 -0.95
C VAL A 18 -5.71 -7.78 -0.35
N SER A 19 -5.81 -7.73 0.97
CA SER A 19 -6.62 -6.75 1.67
C SER A 19 -5.77 -5.59 2.19
N GLY A 20 -5.90 -4.42 1.57
CA GLY A 20 -5.25 -3.20 2.05
C GLY A 20 -6.07 -2.53 3.15
N PHE A 21 -5.55 -2.42 4.37
CA PHE A 21 -6.26 -1.77 5.48
C PHE A 21 -5.71 -0.37 5.74
N VAL A 22 -6.54 0.65 5.47
CA VAL A 22 -6.23 2.05 5.72
C VAL A 22 -6.94 2.55 6.97
N ARG A 23 -6.24 3.38 7.75
CA ARG A 23 -6.82 4.06 8.91
C ARG A 23 -7.89 5.11 8.55
N GLY A 24 -7.88 5.56 7.30
CA GLY A 24 -8.67 6.71 6.84
C GLY A 24 -8.05 8.04 7.31
N GLY A 25 -8.52 9.13 6.71
CA GLY A 25 -8.15 10.50 7.06
C GLY A 25 -9.26 11.25 7.78
N GLY A 26 -9.11 12.57 7.84
CA GLY A 26 -10.09 13.44 8.47
C GLY A 26 -11.43 13.50 7.70
N ARG A 27 -11.42 13.31 6.38
CA ARG A 27 -12.64 13.27 5.56
C ARG A 27 -13.56 12.13 5.92
N GLU A 28 -13.02 10.93 6.08
CA GLU A 28 -13.80 9.76 6.46
C GLU A 28 -14.34 9.93 7.88
N SER A 29 -13.56 10.52 8.78
CA SER A 29 -14.04 10.86 10.13
C SER A 29 -15.22 11.84 10.07
N TYR A 30 -15.14 12.86 9.21
CA TYR A 30 -16.22 13.82 8.99
C TYR A 30 -17.46 13.17 8.36
N ALA A 31 -17.30 12.40 7.28
CA ALA A 31 -18.38 11.76 6.55
C ALA A 31 -19.16 10.73 7.40
N HIS A 32 -18.47 10.02 8.30
CA HIS A 32 -19.09 9.03 9.18
C HIS A 32 -19.44 9.58 10.57
N ASN A 33 -19.43 10.91 10.77
CA ASN A 33 -19.67 11.57 12.07
C ASN A 33 -18.87 10.93 13.23
N SER A 34 -17.65 10.47 12.93
CA SER A 34 -16.82 9.72 13.87
C SER A 34 -15.80 10.65 14.53
N PRO A 35 -15.75 10.70 15.88
CA PRO A 35 -14.81 11.59 16.56
C PRO A 35 -13.35 11.27 16.18
N PRO A 36 -12.59 12.24 15.66
CA PRO A 36 -11.27 11.99 15.06
C PRO A 36 -10.23 11.47 16.06
N HIS A 37 -10.35 11.82 17.34
CA HIS A 37 -9.43 11.36 18.39
C HIS A 37 -9.57 9.88 18.73
N PHE A 38 -10.69 9.23 18.38
CA PHE A 38 -10.87 7.78 18.51
C PHE A 38 -10.47 7.01 17.25
N ASN A 39 -10.03 7.68 16.18
CA ASN A 39 -9.81 7.04 14.89
C ASN A 39 -8.83 5.84 14.96
N ARG A 40 -7.74 5.95 15.73
CA ARG A 40 -6.79 4.83 15.90
C ARG A 40 -7.45 3.64 16.61
N GLU A 41 -8.06 3.89 17.77
CA GLU A 41 -8.73 2.84 18.56
C GLU A 41 -9.84 2.15 17.75
N ARG A 42 -10.63 2.93 17.00
CA ARG A 42 -11.67 2.40 16.11
C ARG A 42 -11.09 1.53 15.01
N PHE A 43 -9.98 1.95 14.39
CA PHE A 43 -9.32 1.15 13.37
C PHE A 43 -8.82 -0.19 13.92
N GLU A 44 -8.17 -0.17 15.08
CA GLU A 44 -7.61 -1.38 15.70
C GLU A 44 -8.73 -2.34 16.13
N GLU A 45 -9.79 -1.82 16.75
CA GLU A 45 -10.95 -2.65 17.11
C GLU A 45 -11.69 -3.20 15.89
N ALA A 46 -11.83 -2.39 14.82
CA ALA A 46 -12.44 -2.84 13.57
C ALA A 46 -11.60 -3.92 12.89
N HIS A 47 -10.27 -3.79 12.92
CA HIS A 47 -9.36 -4.82 12.44
C HIS A 47 -9.62 -6.14 13.17
N ASP A 48 -9.57 -6.14 14.51
CA ASP A 48 -9.72 -7.35 15.31
C ASP A 48 -11.11 -8.00 15.11
N PHE A 49 -12.15 -7.17 14.98
CA PHE A 49 -13.49 -7.62 14.63
C PHE A 49 -13.52 -8.33 13.27
N ILE A 50 -12.89 -7.74 12.24
CA ILE A 50 -12.85 -8.32 10.89
C ILE A 50 -12.06 -9.64 10.89
N ILE A 51 -10.91 -9.70 11.58
CA ILE A 51 -10.13 -10.94 11.73
C ILE A 51 -10.99 -12.04 12.37
N LYS A 52 -11.73 -11.71 13.44
CA LYS A 52 -12.64 -12.65 14.08
C LYS A 52 -13.76 -13.08 13.13
N ALA A 53 -14.37 -12.14 12.41
CA ALA A 53 -15.45 -12.45 11.47
C ALA A 53 -14.99 -13.32 10.29
N TRP A 54 -13.72 -13.22 9.87
CA TRP A 54 -13.15 -14.06 8.83
C TRP A 54 -12.76 -15.46 9.31
N SER A 55 -12.29 -15.57 10.56
CA SER A 55 -11.79 -16.84 11.12
C SER A 55 -12.86 -17.67 11.83
N ASP A 56 -13.84 -17.03 12.47
CA ASP A 56 -14.89 -17.66 13.25
C ASP A 56 -16.20 -17.75 12.45
N PRO A 57 -16.77 -18.95 12.20
CA PRO A 57 -18.05 -19.07 11.49
C PRO A 57 -19.23 -18.47 12.25
N GLY A 58 -19.05 -18.15 13.54
CA GLY A 58 -20.11 -17.67 14.40
C GLY A 58 -21.20 -18.71 14.70
N PRO A 59 -22.32 -18.26 15.30
CA PRO A 59 -22.56 -16.91 15.76
C PRO A 59 -21.69 -16.52 16.96
N PHE A 60 -21.30 -15.26 17.08
CA PHE A 60 -20.60 -14.74 18.26
C PHE A 60 -21.09 -13.34 18.65
N ARG A 61 -20.68 -12.90 19.85
CA ARG A 61 -20.87 -11.52 20.33
C ARG A 61 -19.57 -10.72 20.20
N TRP A 62 -19.69 -9.45 19.90
CA TRP A 62 -18.60 -8.47 19.94
C TRP A 62 -19.01 -7.32 20.85
N GLU A 63 -18.38 -7.20 22.01
CA GLU A 63 -18.63 -6.13 22.99
C GLU A 63 -17.34 -5.35 23.18
N GLY A 64 -16.99 -4.53 22.18
CA GLY A 64 -15.79 -3.72 22.21
C GLY A 64 -16.02 -2.35 22.83
N LYS A 65 -15.10 -1.41 22.61
CA LYS A 65 -15.21 -0.02 23.09
C LYS A 65 -15.99 0.85 22.11
N HIS A 66 -15.87 0.56 20.82
CA HIS A 66 -16.38 1.36 19.71
C HIS A 66 -17.47 0.66 18.91
N TYR A 67 -17.50 -0.67 18.92
CA TYR A 67 -18.44 -1.50 18.20
C TYR A 67 -19.11 -2.51 19.15
N HIS A 68 -20.44 -2.63 19.06
CA HIS A 68 -21.25 -3.50 19.91
C HIS A 68 -22.24 -4.29 19.06
N TYR A 69 -21.97 -5.58 18.89
CA TYR A 69 -22.80 -6.49 18.11
C TYR A 69 -23.18 -7.71 18.94
N ARG A 70 -24.45 -7.80 19.32
CA ARG A 70 -25.00 -8.89 20.14
C ARG A 70 -25.15 -10.22 19.39
N TYR A 71 -25.08 -10.17 18.06
CA TYR A 71 -25.21 -11.33 17.20
C TYR A 71 -24.48 -11.08 15.87
N VAL A 72 -23.34 -11.74 15.69
CA VAL A 72 -22.53 -11.67 14.48
C VAL A 72 -22.52 -13.06 13.86
N ASN A 73 -22.99 -13.18 12.62
CA ASN A 73 -23.09 -14.44 11.89
C ASN A 73 -22.50 -14.27 10.48
N PRO A 74 -21.18 -14.44 10.32
CA PRO A 74 -20.51 -14.26 9.03
C PRO A 74 -20.91 -15.33 8.02
N TRP A 75 -21.81 -14.99 7.09
CA TRP A 75 -22.28 -15.95 6.09
C TRP A 75 -21.31 -16.12 4.91
N ALA A 76 -20.62 -15.05 4.52
CA ALA A 76 -19.60 -15.07 3.47
C ALA A 76 -18.22 -14.92 4.10
N ARG A 77 -17.47 -16.01 4.21
CA ARG A 77 -16.08 -16.01 4.69
C ARG A 77 -15.10 -16.10 3.52
N PRO A 78 -13.89 -15.51 3.65
CA PRO A 78 -12.88 -15.60 2.60
C PRO A 78 -12.46 -17.05 2.30
N LEU A 79 -12.20 -17.34 1.03
CA LEU A 79 -11.64 -18.63 0.62
C LEU A 79 -10.19 -18.81 1.10
N GLN A 80 -9.43 -17.71 1.21
CA GLN A 80 -8.08 -17.70 1.78
C GLN A 80 -8.16 -17.84 3.30
N GLN A 81 -7.42 -18.82 3.83
CA GLN A 81 -7.36 -19.13 5.27
C GLN A 81 -5.96 -18.82 5.82
N PRO A 82 -5.86 -18.35 7.08
CA PRO A 82 -6.97 -18.01 8.00
C PRO A 82 -7.75 -16.76 7.58
N HIS A 83 -7.14 -15.92 6.73
CA HIS A 83 -7.75 -14.78 6.06
C HIS A 83 -6.91 -14.44 4.80
N PRO A 84 -7.40 -13.56 3.90
CA PRO A 84 -6.56 -13.01 2.84
C PRO A 84 -5.36 -12.26 3.43
N PRO A 85 -4.19 -12.21 2.77
CA PRO A 85 -3.07 -11.38 3.18
C PRO A 85 -3.50 -9.93 3.43
N ILE A 86 -3.02 -9.34 4.52
CA ILE A 86 -3.35 -7.95 4.92
C ILE A 86 -2.10 -7.09 4.76
N TRP A 87 -2.22 -5.99 4.04
CA TRP A 87 -1.12 -5.06 3.78
C TRP A 87 -1.51 -3.70 4.34
N ILE A 88 -0.58 -3.04 5.02
CA ILE A 88 -0.85 -1.78 5.71
C ILE A 88 -0.16 -0.62 4.99
N PRO A 89 -0.90 0.18 4.22
CA PRO A 89 -0.37 1.43 3.68
C PRO A 89 -0.12 2.47 4.77
N SER A 90 1.00 3.18 4.67
CA SER A 90 1.37 4.29 5.55
C SER A 90 2.15 5.37 4.80
N THR A 91 2.29 6.52 5.45
CA THR A 91 3.15 7.63 5.03
C THR A 91 3.88 8.16 6.25
N VAL A 92 4.75 7.31 6.82
CA VAL A 92 5.64 7.54 7.98
C VAL A 92 4.99 7.75 9.36
N SER A 93 3.75 7.31 9.59
CA SER A 93 3.18 7.33 10.94
C SER A 93 3.89 6.31 11.83
N VAL A 94 4.56 6.79 12.89
CA VAL A 94 5.30 5.94 13.86
C VAL A 94 4.39 4.88 14.44
N GLU A 95 3.20 5.27 14.89
CA GLU A 95 2.24 4.36 15.51
C GLU A 95 1.76 3.31 14.53
N THR A 96 1.58 3.67 13.25
CA THR A 96 1.18 2.71 12.21
C THR A 96 2.30 1.74 11.90
N VAL A 97 3.54 2.20 11.78
CA VAL A 97 4.71 1.33 11.54
C VAL A 97 4.84 0.32 12.68
N LYS A 98 4.82 0.78 13.93
CA LYS A 98 4.93 -0.10 15.11
C LYS A 98 3.79 -1.11 15.19
N TRP A 99 2.55 -0.65 14.98
CA TRP A 99 1.38 -1.53 14.98
C TRP A 99 1.46 -2.59 13.86
N THR A 100 1.94 -2.21 12.68
CA THR A 100 2.11 -3.13 11.54
C THR A 100 3.15 -4.20 11.84
N ALA A 101 4.28 -3.82 12.45
CA ALA A 101 5.29 -4.78 12.91
C ALA A 101 4.73 -5.71 14.00
N ALA A 102 3.94 -5.20 14.95
CA ALA A 102 3.29 -6.04 15.96
C ALA A 102 2.39 -7.14 15.37
N HIS A 103 1.76 -6.87 14.23
CA HIS A 103 0.94 -7.84 13.50
C HIS A 103 1.71 -8.63 12.45
N ARG A 104 2.99 -8.31 12.22
CA ARG A 104 3.86 -8.89 11.19
C ARG A 104 3.28 -8.76 9.77
N TYR A 105 2.51 -7.71 9.52
CA TYR A 105 1.96 -7.44 8.19
C TYR A 105 2.99 -6.73 7.30
N PRO A 106 2.92 -6.89 5.96
CA PRO A 106 3.64 -6.04 5.04
C PRO A 106 3.25 -4.56 5.19
N LEU A 107 4.24 -3.71 5.41
CA LEU A 107 4.11 -2.25 5.45
C LEU A 107 4.33 -1.69 4.03
N VAL A 108 3.37 -0.94 3.50
CA VAL A 108 3.50 -0.26 2.20
C VAL A 108 3.68 1.24 2.40
N LEU A 109 4.85 1.79 2.06
CA LEU A 109 5.04 3.24 2.07
C LEU A 109 4.68 3.89 0.73
N LEU A 110 3.89 4.96 0.80
CA LEU A 110 3.21 5.54 -0.36
C LEU A 110 3.81 6.88 -0.79
N ALA A 111 4.59 6.86 -1.86
CA ALA A 111 5.14 8.02 -2.58
C ALA A 111 5.84 9.02 -1.66
N THR A 112 6.56 8.50 -0.65
CA THR A 112 7.38 9.26 0.29
C THR A 112 8.80 9.43 -0.26
N LYS A 113 9.58 10.41 0.22
CA LYS A 113 11.01 10.49 -0.13
C LYS A 113 11.76 9.23 0.28
N LEU A 114 12.88 8.93 -0.38
CA LEU A 114 13.64 7.70 -0.10
C LEU A 114 14.17 7.67 1.35
N GLU A 115 14.78 8.75 1.85
CA GLU A 115 15.36 8.75 3.20
C GLU A 115 14.33 8.46 4.31
N PRO A 116 13.20 9.18 4.40
CA PRO A 116 12.18 8.87 5.40
C PRO A 116 11.52 7.50 5.19
N THR A 117 11.53 6.97 3.96
CA THR A 117 11.05 5.61 3.68
C THR A 117 11.97 4.59 4.34
N LYS A 118 13.29 4.76 4.15
CA LYS A 118 14.31 3.92 4.78
C LYS A 118 14.27 4.01 6.30
N GLU A 119 14.13 5.20 6.88
CA GLU A 119 13.98 5.38 8.32
C GLU A 119 12.74 4.65 8.87
N ALA A 120 11.62 4.69 8.16
CA ALA A 120 10.40 4.00 8.57
C ALA A 120 10.49 2.48 8.40
N PHE A 121 11.19 1.98 7.38
CA PHE A 121 11.53 0.55 7.29
C PHE A 121 12.46 0.13 8.43
N GLN A 122 13.46 0.93 8.77
CA GLN A 122 14.32 0.67 9.92
C GLN A 122 13.50 0.62 11.22
N LEU A 123 12.57 1.56 11.42
CA LEU A 123 11.66 1.53 12.57
C LEU A 123 10.82 0.25 12.62
N TYR A 124 10.38 -0.27 11.47
CA TYR A 124 9.69 -1.56 11.40
C TYR A 124 10.61 -2.68 11.89
N HIS A 125 11.83 -2.75 11.36
CA HIS A 125 12.81 -3.78 11.70
C HIS A 125 13.23 -3.73 13.18
N ASP A 126 13.45 -2.53 13.71
CA ASP A 126 13.77 -2.33 15.13
C ASP A 126 12.60 -2.79 16.02
N THR A 127 11.36 -2.42 15.64
CA THR A 127 10.17 -2.86 16.38
C THR A 127 9.99 -4.38 16.31
N ALA A 128 10.29 -5.00 15.16
CA ALA A 128 10.27 -6.46 15.03
C ALA A 128 11.26 -7.14 15.99
N ALA A 129 12.49 -6.63 16.04
CA ALA A 129 13.52 -7.10 16.95
C ALA A 129 13.14 -6.92 18.42
N GLU A 130 12.57 -5.77 18.80
CA GLU A 130 12.00 -5.52 20.14
C GLU A 130 10.91 -6.53 20.52
N LEU A 131 10.12 -6.98 19.53
CA LEU A 131 9.07 -7.98 19.69
C LEU A 131 9.55 -9.44 19.54
N GLY A 132 10.86 -9.64 19.37
CA GLY A 132 11.49 -10.96 19.37
C GLY A 132 11.34 -11.75 18.07
N TYR A 133 11.22 -11.08 16.91
CA TYR A 133 11.28 -11.75 15.61
C TYR A 133 12.15 -11.00 14.60
N GLU A 134 12.72 -11.75 13.67
CA GLU A 134 13.47 -11.18 12.54
C GLU A 134 12.51 -10.86 11.40
N SER A 135 12.59 -9.64 10.87
CA SER A 135 11.84 -9.20 9.71
C SER A 135 12.76 -9.06 8.50
N GLY A 136 12.20 -9.22 7.30
CA GLY A 136 12.95 -9.14 6.05
C GLY A 136 12.25 -8.30 5.00
N THR A 137 12.69 -8.46 3.76
CA THR A 137 12.16 -7.71 2.60
C THR A 137 10.67 -7.97 2.40
N GLN A 138 10.19 -9.17 2.73
CA GLN A 138 8.79 -9.57 2.63
C GLN A 138 7.84 -8.73 3.51
N ASN A 139 8.39 -8.05 4.52
CA ASN A 139 7.63 -7.23 5.45
C ASN A 139 7.50 -5.77 4.99
N VAL A 140 8.20 -5.34 3.95
CA VAL A 140 8.24 -3.94 3.52
C VAL A 140 8.05 -3.81 2.01
N ALA A 141 7.23 -2.84 1.62
CA ALA A 141 6.88 -2.56 0.24
C ALA A 141 6.87 -1.05 -0.01
N TYR A 142 7.17 -0.66 -1.24
CA TYR A 142 7.24 0.75 -1.62
C TYR A 142 6.42 1.02 -2.87
N LEU A 143 5.58 2.05 -2.80
CA LEU A 143 4.81 2.55 -3.91
C LEU A 143 5.35 3.92 -4.29
N TRP A 144 5.70 4.14 -5.55
CA TRP A 144 6.11 5.46 -6.02
C TRP A 144 5.77 5.68 -7.49
N LYS A 145 5.96 6.91 -7.95
CA LYS A 145 5.56 7.34 -9.29
C LYS A 145 6.59 6.91 -10.32
N VAL A 146 6.15 6.12 -11.29
CA VAL A 146 6.99 5.66 -12.39
C VAL A 146 6.17 5.75 -13.67
N HIS A 147 6.66 6.51 -14.64
CA HIS A 147 6.09 6.59 -15.97
C HIS A 147 7.11 6.18 -17.02
N VAL A 148 6.67 5.45 -18.04
CA VAL A 148 7.54 4.95 -19.10
C VAL A 148 6.96 5.35 -20.44
N ASP A 149 7.79 5.91 -21.32
CA ASP A 149 7.37 6.26 -22.68
C ASP A 149 8.40 5.84 -23.72
N GLU A 150 8.02 5.93 -25.00
CA GLU A 150 8.81 5.48 -26.14
C GLU A 150 10.07 6.33 -26.36
N THR A 151 10.02 7.61 -25.97
CA THR A 151 11.16 8.56 -26.07
C THR A 151 11.28 9.38 -24.79
N GLU A 152 12.48 9.92 -24.54
CA GLU A 152 12.75 10.77 -23.37
C GLU A 152 11.91 12.05 -23.40
N GLU A 153 11.76 12.67 -24.56
CA GLU A 153 10.97 13.91 -24.73
C GLU A 153 9.51 13.67 -24.33
N LYS A 154 8.94 12.54 -24.77
CA LYS A 154 7.56 12.18 -24.49
C LYS A 154 7.37 11.79 -23.03
N ALA A 155 8.32 11.04 -22.47
CA ALA A 155 8.34 10.69 -21.06
C ALA A 155 8.45 11.93 -20.15
N GLU A 156 9.21 12.96 -20.55
CA GLU A 156 9.26 14.23 -19.84
C GLU A 156 7.92 14.98 -19.94
N GLU A 157 7.38 15.14 -21.15
CA GLU A 157 6.10 15.81 -21.39
C GLU A 157 4.97 15.18 -20.57
N VAL A 158 4.84 13.85 -20.64
CA VAL A 158 3.77 13.11 -19.96
C VAL A 158 4.06 13.01 -18.46
N GLY A 159 5.31 12.81 -18.04
CA GLY A 159 5.70 12.78 -16.63
C GLY A 159 5.33 14.08 -15.90
N ARG A 160 5.45 15.24 -16.55
CA ARG A 160 5.00 16.53 -15.97
C ARG A 160 3.49 16.54 -15.67
N LYS A 161 2.69 15.72 -16.36
CA LYS A 161 1.25 15.60 -16.11
C LYS A 161 0.91 15.00 -14.75
N TYR A 162 1.84 14.36 -14.04
CA TYR A 162 1.65 14.01 -12.62
C TYR A 162 1.31 15.22 -11.74
N LEU A 163 1.82 16.39 -12.11
CA LEU A 163 1.67 17.63 -11.34
C LEU A 163 0.63 18.57 -11.92
N SER A 164 0.10 18.29 -13.11
CA SER A 164 -1.00 19.02 -13.72
C SER A 164 -2.31 18.22 -13.62
N GLY A 165 -3.44 18.91 -13.74
CA GLY A 165 -4.75 18.30 -13.63
C GLY A 165 -5.13 17.86 -12.21
N VAL A 166 -6.28 17.21 -12.11
CA VAL A 166 -6.87 16.79 -10.82
C VAL A 166 -6.21 15.49 -10.39
N SER A 167 -5.06 15.54 -9.72
CA SER A 167 -4.32 14.31 -9.33
C SER A 167 -5.00 13.47 -8.22
N ASN A 168 -6.27 13.74 -7.95
CA ASN A 168 -6.99 13.07 -6.90
C ASN A 168 -8.50 13.21 -7.14
N PRO A 169 -9.17 12.18 -7.67
CA PRO A 169 -10.64 12.19 -7.84
C PRO A 169 -11.39 12.30 -6.50
N PHE A 170 -10.69 12.26 -5.36
CA PHE A 170 -11.22 12.43 -4.00
C PHE A 170 -11.12 13.88 -3.48
N LEU A 171 -10.72 14.87 -4.28
CA LEU A 171 -10.82 16.30 -3.94
C LEU A 171 -12.16 16.86 -4.42
N ALA A 172 -12.74 17.81 -3.67
CA ALA A 172 -14.13 18.24 -3.83
C ALA A 172 -14.50 18.52 -5.30
N GLY A 173 -15.50 17.78 -5.79
CA GLY A 173 -16.24 18.11 -7.01
C GLY A 173 -15.43 18.21 -8.30
N ASN A 174 -14.35 17.44 -8.48
CA ASN A 174 -13.46 17.54 -9.65
C ASN A 174 -12.76 18.92 -9.82
N GLU A 175 -12.82 19.81 -8.81
CA GLU A 175 -12.22 21.16 -8.86
C GLU A 175 -10.95 21.29 -7.99
N GLY A 176 -10.48 20.19 -7.39
CA GLY A 176 -9.08 20.07 -6.94
C GLY A 176 -8.66 20.82 -5.67
N GLN A 177 -9.58 21.44 -4.92
CA GLN A 177 -9.21 22.11 -3.67
C GLN A 177 -9.38 21.21 -2.43
N VAL A 178 -8.30 21.13 -1.65
CA VAL A 178 -8.25 20.39 -0.39
C VAL A 178 -8.68 21.33 0.73
N ASN A 179 -9.70 20.97 1.51
CA ASN A 179 -10.03 21.71 2.73
C ASN A 179 -9.12 21.23 3.88
N PRO A 180 -8.12 22.03 4.32
CA PRO A 180 -7.16 21.58 5.33
C PRO A 180 -7.81 21.39 6.70
N ALA A 181 -8.91 22.09 6.98
CA ALA A 181 -9.65 21.94 8.23
C ALA A 181 -10.34 20.57 8.33
N ILE A 182 -10.80 20.02 7.20
CA ILE A 182 -11.38 18.67 7.13
C ILE A 182 -10.28 17.61 7.10
N MET A 183 -9.15 17.86 6.44
CA MET A 183 -8.06 16.88 6.36
C MET A 183 -7.27 16.74 7.67
N ASN A 184 -7.07 17.83 8.41
CA ASN A 184 -6.21 17.88 9.59
C ASN A 184 -7.01 18.04 10.89
N LEU A 185 -8.03 17.20 11.08
CA LEU A 185 -8.88 17.26 12.27
C LEU A 185 -8.05 17.12 13.57
N PRO A 186 -8.30 17.95 14.58
CA PRO A 186 -7.64 17.83 15.89
C PRO A 186 -7.79 16.44 16.50
N GLY A 187 -6.70 15.90 17.04
CA GLY A 187 -6.68 14.56 17.64
C GLY A 187 -6.58 13.40 16.65
N HIS A 188 -6.72 13.63 15.33
CA HIS A 188 -6.64 12.54 14.35
C HIS A 188 -5.23 11.96 14.20
N THR A 189 -4.20 12.81 14.15
CA THR A 189 -2.80 12.36 14.02
C THR A 189 -2.00 12.86 15.21
N SER A 190 -1.14 12.00 15.76
CA SER A 190 -0.25 12.36 16.87
C SER A 190 0.67 13.52 16.49
N ARG A 191 1.17 14.24 17.51
CA ARG A 191 2.11 15.35 17.29
C ARG A 191 3.40 14.89 16.61
N THR A 192 3.92 13.72 16.99
CA THR A 192 5.14 13.15 16.43
C THR A 192 4.96 12.82 14.95
N SER A 193 3.92 12.05 14.61
CA SER A 193 3.64 11.67 13.22
C SER A 193 3.28 12.87 12.34
N ARG A 194 2.65 13.91 12.92
CA ARG A 194 2.39 15.16 12.19
C ARG A 194 3.68 15.92 11.85
N ARG A 195 4.67 15.93 12.74
CA ARG A 195 5.98 16.55 12.49
C ARG A 195 6.74 15.82 11.38
N LEU A 196 6.78 14.48 11.44
CA LEU A 196 7.41 13.65 10.39
C LEU A 196 6.71 13.82 9.04
N SER A 197 5.37 13.85 9.01
CA SER A 197 4.64 14.09 7.76
C SER A 197 5.04 15.41 7.08
N ALA A 198 5.31 16.47 7.86
CA ALA A 198 5.77 17.75 7.31
C ALA A 198 7.20 17.69 6.73
N THR A 199 8.10 16.84 7.26
CA THR A 199 9.44 16.66 6.68
C THR A 199 9.40 15.85 5.38
N VAL A 200 8.45 14.90 5.28
CA VAL A 200 8.27 14.04 4.10
C VAL A 200 7.62 14.79 2.94
N PHE A 201 6.50 15.46 3.19
CA PHE A 201 5.68 16.09 2.15
C PHE A 201 5.88 17.61 2.03
N GLY A 202 6.69 18.20 2.90
CA GLY A 202 6.88 19.64 2.96
C GLY A 202 5.71 20.39 3.65
N PRO A 203 5.78 21.73 3.70
CA PRO A 203 4.85 22.56 4.47
C PRO A 203 3.41 22.53 3.97
N ALA A 204 3.19 22.21 2.68
CA ALA A 204 1.86 22.05 2.11
C ALA A 204 1.21 20.70 2.51
N GLY A 205 2.01 19.75 3.01
CA GLY A 205 1.56 18.41 3.41
C GLY A 205 1.18 17.51 2.24
N ARG A 206 0.83 16.25 2.55
CA ARG A 206 0.51 15.19 1.56
C ARG A 206 -0.59 15.58 0.57
N PHE A 207 -1.53 16.42 0.99
CA PHE A 207 -2.67 16.88 0.20
C PHE A 207 -2.60 18.38 -0.07
N GLY A 208 -1.40 18.97 -0.05
CA GLY A 208 -1.21 20.37 -0.32
C GLY A 208 -1.35 20.72 -1.80
N THR A 209 -1.83 21.93 -2.09
CA THR A 209 -1.87 22.48 -3.45
C THR A 209 -0.48 22.97 -3.93
N ASN A 210 0.44 23.30 -3.00
CA ASN A 210 1.84 23.62 -3.30
C ASN A 210 2.68 22.34 -3.37
N ARG A 211 2.64 21.67 -4.53
CA ARG A 211 3.49 20.52 -4.81
C ARG A 211 4.93 20.95 -5.04
N ARG A 212 5.85 20.04 -4.76
CA ARG A 212 7.26 20.24 -5.11
C ARG A 212 7.39 20.38 -6.64
N PRO A 213 8.39 21.12 -7.13
CA PRO A 213 8.73 21.14 -8.56
C PRO A 213 8.89 19.73 -9.12
N PHE A 214 8.68 19.58 -10.43
CA PHE A 214 8.83 18.30 -11.12
C PHE A 214 10.29 17.85 -11.09
N GLU A 215 11.19 18.79 -11.38
CA GLU A 215 12.63 18.61 -11.45
C GLU A 215 13.20 18.10 -10.12
N ASP A 216 12.76 18.69 -9.00
CA ASP A 216 13.16 18.25 -7.65
C ASP A 216 12.72 16.82 -7.34
N GLN A 217 11.54 16.42 -7.85
CA GLN A 217 11.00 15.06 -7.65
C GLN A 217 11.67 14.03 -8.55
N VAL A 218 12.09 14.43 -9.75
CA VAL A 218 12.91 13.59 -10.63
C VAL A 218 14.33 13.44 -10.08
N ALA A 219 14.91 14.53 -9.55
CA ALA A 219 16.26 14.53 -8.99
C ALA A 219 16.40 13.66 -7.74
N ASP A 220 15.33 13.52 -6.94
CA ASP A 220 15.32 12.68 -5.73
C ASP A 220 14.63 11.31 -5.92
N ASN A 221 14.37 10.92 -7.17
CA ASN A 221 13.73 9.67 -7.58
C ASN A 221 12.32 9.43 -6.98
N THR A 222 11.65 10.45 -6.46
CA THR A 222 10.23 10.33 -6.06
C THR A 222 9.27 10.34 -7.25
N ILE A 223 9.71 10.84 -8.40
CA ILE A 223 9.15 10.57 -9.73
C ILE A 223 10.26 9.99 -10.58
N ILE A 224 10.03 8.82 -11.17
CA ILE A 224 10.88 8.28 -12.23
C ILE A 224 10.10 8.39 -13.54
N THR A 225 10.68 9.05 -14.53
CA THR A 225 10.16 9.06 -15.91
C THR A 225 11.30 8.89 -16.90
N GLY A 226 11.02 8.26 -18.04
CA GLY A 226 11.97 8.05 -19.13
C GLY A 226 11.56 6.91 -20.06
N THR A 227 12.49 6.46 -20.90
CA THR A 227 12.37 5.20 -21.64
C THR A 227 12.66 3.98 -20.75
N PRO A 228 12.29 2.74 -21.13
CA PRO A 228 12.66 1.54 -20.35
C PRO A 228 14.16 1.51 -20.02
N LYS A 229 15.01 1.87 -20.98
CA LYS A 229 16.46 1.93 -20.84
C LYS A 229 16.95 2.86 -19.72
N THR A 230 16.27 3.98 -19.48
CA THR A 230 16.68 4.97 -18.47
C THR A 230 15.94 4.82 -17.15
N VAL A 231 14.74 4.23 -17.17
CA VAL A 231 13.92 3.96 -15.98
C VAL A 231 14.44 2.76 -15.20
N ILE A 232 14.81 1.66 -15.86
CA ILE A 232 15.26 0.42 -15.20
C ILE A 232 16.47 0.66 -14.27
N PRO A 233 17.55 1.37 -14.68
CA PRO A 233 18.68 1.67 -13.80
C PRO A 233 18.27 2.48 -12.56
N LYS A 234 17.39 3.48 -12.72
CA LYS A 234 16.90 4.29 -11.59
C LYS A 234 16.04 3.45 -10.63
N ILE A 235 15.25 2.51 -11.14
CA ILE A 235 14.53 1.56 -10.30
C ILE A 235 15.51 0.67 -9.53
N ARG A 236 16.57 0.16 -10.18
CA ARG A 236 17.62 -0.60 -9.49
C ARG A 236 18.22 0.20 -8.34
N GLU A 237 18.58 1.46 -8.55
CA GLU A 237 19.13 2.32 -7.48
C GLU A 237 18.17 2.41 -6.28
N VAL A 238 16.86 2.57 -6.53
CA VAL A 238 15.85 2.60 -5.47
C VAL A 238 15.73 1.25 -4.75
N LEU A 239 15.76 0.13 -5.49
CA LEU A 239 15.71 -1.22 -4.93
C LEU A 239 16.95 -1.56 -4.10
N GLU A 240 18.13 -1.17 -4.55
CA GLU A 240 19.38 -1.30 -3.81
C GLU A 240 19.35 -0.49 -2.51
N TYR A 241 18.78 0.72 -2.58
CA TYR A 241 18.72 1.64 -1.45
C TYR A 241 17.71 1.24 -0.38
N LEU A 242 16.48 0.92 -0.79
CA LEU A 242 15.35 0.67 0.10
C LEU A 242 15.12 -0.81 0.41
N ARG A 243 15.56 -1.71 -0.48
CA ARG A 243 15.39 -3.17 -0.39
C ARG A 243 13.95 -3.66 -0.11
N PRO A 244 12.90 -3.14 -0.78
CA PRO A 244 11.54 -3.62 -0.56
C PRO A 244 11.33 -5.00 -1.20
N GLY A 245 10.59 -5.89 -0.54
CA GLY A 245 10.19 -7.18 -1.11
C GLY A 245 9.03 -7.09 -2.09
N SER A 246 8.34 -5.96 -2.15
CA SER A 246 7.30 -5.69 -3.15
C SER A 246 7.30 -4.22 -3.55
N VAL A 247 7.03 -3.97 -4.82
CA VAL A 247 6.92 -2.62 -5.35
C VAL A 247 5.61 -2.40 -6.07
N PHE A 248 5.11 -1.17 -6.00
CA PHE A 248 3.94 -0.72 -6.73
C PHE A 248 4.32 0.49 -7.58
N PHE A 249 4.08 0.41 -8.88
CA PHE A 249 4.24 1.55 -9.76
C PHE A 249 2.95 2.33 -9.83
N TRP A 250 2.98 3.54 -9.29
CA TRP A 250 1.92 4.52 -9.46
C TRP A 250 2.13 5.20 -10.80
N ASP A 251 1.36 4.77 -11.80
CA ASP A 251 1.28 5.41 -13.11
C ASP A 251 -0.15 5.90 -13.40
N GLY A 252 -0.29 6.79 -14.39
CA GLY A 252 -1.60 7.23 -14.89
C GLY A 252 -2.38 8.18 -13.99
N ASP A 253 -1.68 9.17 -13.41
CA ASP A 253 -2.27 10.18 -12.53
C ASP A 253 -2.19 11.59 -13.13
N GLY A 254 -2.92 12.52 -12.52
CA GLY A 254 -2.98 13.92 -12.94
C GLY A 254 -3.70 14.08 -14.28
N ALA A 255 -3.07 14.79 -15.21
CA ALA A 255 -3.65 15.09 -16.53
C ALA A 255 -3.30 14.07 -17.62
N MET A 256 -2.73 12.91 -17.26
CA MET A 256 -2.40 11.85 -18.23
C MET A 256 -3.67 11.34 -18.93
N SER A 257 -3.61 11.27 -20.26
CA SER A 257 -4.71 10.73 -21.06
C SER A 257 -4.77 9.20 -20.97
N HIS A 258 -5.87 8.59 -21.41
CA HIS A 258 -5.96 7.14 -21.51
C HIS A 258 -4.88 6.56 -22.43
N GLU A 259 -4.56 7.24 -23.54
CA GLU A 259 -3.52 6.81 -24.48
C GLU A 259 -2.12 6.87 -23.86
N ASP A 260 -1.85 7.89 -23.03
CA ASP A 260 -0.61 7.96 -22.25
C ASP A 260 -0.46 6.75 -21.32
N GLN A 261 -1.54 6.41 -20.61
CA GLN A 261 -1.57 5.31 -19.67
C GLN A 261 -1.39 3.96 -20.35
N MET A 262 -2.10 3.70 -21.44
CA MET A 262 -2.04 2.41 -22.13
C MET A 262 -0.68 2.17 -22.77
N ARG A 263 -0.01 3.23 -23.26
CA ARG A 263 1.34 3.15 -23.79
C ARG A 263 2.36 2.79 -22.71
N SER A 264 2.33 3.50 -21.59
CA SER A 264 3.22 3.21 -20.45
C SER A 264 2.96 1.81 -19.88
N LEU A 265 1.69 1.40 -19.74
CA LEU A 265 1.33 0.06 -19.28
C LEU A 265 1.90 -1.05 -20.18
N LYS A 266 1.90 -0.85 -21.50
CA LYS A 266 2.50 -1.79 -22.45
C LYS A 266 4.01 -1.92 -22.23
N LEU A 267 4.74 -0.79 -22.20
CA LEU A 267 6.19 -0.79 -21.98
C LEU A 267 6.58 -1.33 -20.60
N MET A 268 5.77 -1.02 -19.58
CA MET A 268 5.92 -1.59 -18.24
C MET A 268 5.82 -3.12 -18.27
N GLY A 269 4.82 -3.67 -18.96
CA GLY A 269 4.60 -5.12 -19.05
C GLY A 269 5.65 -5.85 -19.89
N GLU A 270 6.07 -5.26 -21.01
CA GLU A 270 6.98 -5.89 -21.98
C GLU A 270 8.45 -5.79 -21.56
N GLU A 271 8.87 -4.68 -20.94
CA GLU A 271 10.30 -4.39 -20.71
C GLU A 271 10.66 -4.16 -19.25
N VAL A 272 9.89 -3.34 -18.52
CA VAL A 272 10.29 -2.90 -17.17
C VAL A 272 10.03 -3.96 -16.11
N LEU A 273 8.81 -4.50 -16.03
CA LEU A 273 8.46 -5.49 -15.00
C LEU A 273 9.30 -6.77 -15.07
N PRO A 274 9.63 -7.34 -16.25
CA PRO A 274 10.58 -8.45 -16.35
C PRO A 274 11.95 -8.10 -15.78
N ALA A 275 12.54 -6.97 -16.19
CA ALA A 275 13.85 -6.54 -15.71
C ALA A 275 13.85 -6.27 -14.19
N VAL A 276 12.77 -5.70 -13.66
CA VAL A 276 12.62 -5.44 -12.21
C VAL A 276 12.53 -6.75 -11.42
N ARG A 277 11.93 -7.81 -11.96
CA ARG A 277 11.95 -9.14 -11.34
C ARG A 277 13.36 -9.72 -11.29
N GLU A 278 14.09 -9.66 -12.40
CA GLU A 278 15.50 -10.11 -12.46
C GLU A 278 16.36 -9.34 -11.44
N ILE A 279 16.19 -8.01 -11.35
CA ILE A 279 16.87 -7.18 -10.34
C ILE A 279 16.49 -7.64 -8.92
N GLY A 280 15.21 -7.93 -8.66
CA GLY A 280 14.74 -8.43 -7.38
C GLY A 280 15.43 -9.74 -6.97
N ASP A 281 15.53 -10.68 -7.90
CA ASP A 281 16.20 -11.96 -7.71
C ASP A 281 17.70 -11.79 -7.43
N GLU A 282 18.39 -10.96 -8.23
CA GLU A 282 19.81 -10.63 -8.04
C GLU A 282 20.09 -10.00 -6.67
N LEU A 283 19.19 -9.12 -6.22
CA LEU A 283 19.31 -8.43 -4.94
C LEU A 283 18.82 -9.27 -3.75
N GLY A 284 18.22 -10.43 -4.00
CA GLY A 284 17.65 -11.30 -2.96
C GLY A 284 16.46 -10.68 -2.24
N LEU A 285 15.59 -9.99 -2.97
CA LEU A 285 14.39 -9.32 -2.43
C LEU A 285 13.19 -10.26 -2.52
N SER A 286 12.86 -10.93 -1.42
CA SER A 286 11.68 -11.80 -1.35
C SER A 286 10.40 -11.02 -1.02
N SER A 287 9.33 -11.33 -1.74
CA SER A 287 7.98 -10.82 -1.51
C SER A 287 7.24 -11.60 -0.42
N PRO A 288 6.15 -11.06 0.14
CA PRO A 288 5.27 -11.80 1.07
C PRO A 288 4.52 -12.99 0.43
N PHE A 289 4.69 -13.22 -0.88
CA PHE A 289 4.16 -14.40 -1.57
C PHE A 289 5.19 -15.53 -1.68
N GLU A 290 6.47 -15.23 -1.44
CA GLU A 290 7.57 -16.20 -1.48
C GLU A 290 8.05 -16.55 -0.06
N VAL A 291 8.03 -15.57 0.84
CA VAL A 291 8.38 -15.74 2.26
C VAL A 291 7.23 -15.19 3.09
N ASP A 292 6.69 -16.01 3.99
CA ASP A 292 5.60 -15.61 4.85
C ASP A 292 6.07 -14.52 5.83
N PRO A 293 5.43 -13.34 5.86
CA PRO A 293 5.88 -12.22 6.66
C PRO A 293 5.71 -12.44 8.18
N ALA A 294 4.87 -13.39 8.59
CA ALA A 294 4.63 -13.72 9.99
C ALA A 294 5.59 -14.80 10.51
N THR A 295 5.95 -15.78 9.67
CA THR A 295 6.76 -16.94 10.08
C THR A 295 8.20 -16.92 9.57
N ASN A 296 8.51 -16.07 8.60
CA ASN A 296 9.79 -16.01 7.88
C ASN A 296 10.15 -17.32 7.15
N GLN A 297 9.15 -18.16 6.86
CA GLN A 297 9.33 -19.42 6.13
C GLN A 297 9.01 -19.22 4.66
N LYS A 298 9.73 -19.92 3.78
CA LYS A 298 9.39 -19.96 2.35
C LYS A 298 8.01 -20.58 2.16
N ILE A 299 7.16 -19.91 1.39
CA ILE A 299 5.85 -20.41 1.00
C ILE A 299 6.07 -21.43 -0.12
N ALA A 300 5.59 -22.66 0.06
CA ALA A 300 5.65 -23.66 -1.00
C ALA A 300 4.85 -23.16 -2.20
N GLU A 301 5.45 -23.17 -3.39
CA GLU A 301 4.73 -22.91 -4.64
C GLU A 301 3.55 -23.88 -4.71
N GLN A 302 2.33 -23.35 -4.67
CA GLN A 302 1.16 -24.15 -5.03
C GLN A 302 1.34 -24.45 -6.51
N ALA A 303 1.69 -25.70 -6.82
CA ALA A 303 1.79 -26.20 -8.18
C ALA A 303 0.56 -25.73 -8.95
N THR A 304 0.75 -24.76 -9.84
CA THR A 304 -0.20 -24.48 -10.91
C THR A 304 -0.24 -25.75 -11.73
N THR A 305 -1.20 -26.63 -11.43
CA THR A 305 -1.65 -27.66 -12.35
C THR A 305 -2.08 -26.93 -13.61
N THR A 306 -1.17 -26.83 -14.57
CA THR A 306 -1.48 -26.64 -15.97
C THR A 306 -2.34 -27.84 -16.36
N ALA A 307 -3.63 -27.60 -16.47
CA ALA A 307 -4.52 -28.53 -17.14
C ALA A 307 -4.18 -28.48 -18.64
N ASP A 308 -3.57 -29.56 -19.13
CA ASP A 308 -3.52 -29.90 -20.55
C ASP A 308 -4.94 -30.13 -21.11
#